data_AF-A0A972GKA2-F1
#
_entry.id   AF-A0A972GKA2-F1
#
_cell.length_a   1.000
_cell.length_b   1.000
_cell.length_c   1.000
_cell.angle_alpha   90.00
_cell.angle_beta   90.00
_cell.angle_gamma   90.00
#
_symmetry.space_group_name_H-M   'P 1'
#
loop_
_entity.id
_entity.type
_entity.pdbx_description
1 polymer ?
#
loop_
_entity_poly.entity_id
_entity_poly.type
_entity_poly.pdbx_seq_one_letter_code
_entity_poly.pdbx_strand_id
1 'polypeptide(L)'
;MIIGEKNYFLGNLAMASILLLYYHIIRGGGISNNETVYIDTQFNPYDFLGVFVDETYQTDIDQQLIREEAIICLVCDLNDMISEYEDAYLEQLTAQRVFSAYTNGLLSALPEANELIELVSRGPSFDNGEYNSILGIIYSKYVVATFHKLASDT
;
A
#
# COMPACT_ATOMS: atom_id res chain seq x y z
N MET A 1 13.14 -3.85 8.96
CA MET A 1 12.95 -3.84 10.44
C MET A 1 12.68 -5.26 10.93
N ILE A 2 13.05 -5.62 12.17
CA ILE A 2 12.62 -6.88 12.80
C ILE A 2 11.70 -6.53 13.98
N ILE A 3 10.49 -7.09 14.00
CA ILE A 3 9.49 -6.95 15.07
C ILE A 3 9.60 -8.16 16.00
N GLY A 4 9.73 -7.91 17.30
CA GLY A 4 9.73 -8.92 18.35
C GLY A 4 9.30 -8.33 19.69
N GLU A 5 9.63 -9.00 20.80
CA GLU A 5 9.15 -8.66 22.15
C GLU A 5 9.32 -7.19 22.55
N LYS A 6 10.37 -6.52 22.09
CA LYS A 6 10.69 -5.13 22.47
C LYS A 6 9.94 -4.08 21.67
N ASN A 7 9.39 -4.44 20.51
CA ASN A 7 8.80 -3.50 19.55
C ASN A 7 7.55 -4.02 18.84
N TYR A 8 6.89 -5.06 19.37
CA TYR A 8 5.62 -5.61 18.85
C TYR A 8 4.52 -4.54 18.73
N PHE A 9 4.56 -3.50 19.56
CA PHE A 9 3.63 -2.37 19.49
C PHE A 9 3.66 -1.67 18.12
N LEU A 10 4.80 -1.68 17.42
CA LEU A 10 4.92 -1.13 16.06
C LEU A 10 4.13 -1.98 15.04
N GLY A 11 4.15 -3.31 15.19
CA GLY A 11 3.35 -4.20 14.33
C GLY A 11 1.85 -4.05 14.58
N ASN A 12 1.44 -3.94 15.85
CA ASN A 12 0.05 -3.64 16.18
C ASN A 12 -0.40 -2.28 15.63
N LEU A 13 0.43 -1.25 15.74
CA LEU A 13 0.15 0.06 15.20
C LEU A 13 0.03 0.02 13.66
N ALA A 14 0.91 -0.72 13.00
CA ALA A 14 0.85 -0.93 11.55
C ALA A 14 -0.49 -1.58 11.17
N MET A 15 -0.80 -2.77 11.69
CA MET A 15 -2.06 -3.46 11.39
C MET A 15 -3.29 -2.59 11.69
N ALA A 16 -3.30 -1.86 12.81
CA ALA A 16 -4.41 -0.96 13.14
C ALA A 16 -4.55 0.20 12.14
N SER A 17 -3.43 0.81 11.74
CA SER A 17 -3.41 1.87 10.74
C SER A 17 -3.95 1.38 9.40
N ILE A 18 -3.65 0.14 9.04
CA ILE A 18 -4.02 -0.35 7.72
C ILE A 18 -5.46 -0.88 7.70
N LEU A 19 -5.96 -1.49 8.77
CA LEU A 19 -7.39 -1.80 8.87
C LEU A 19 -8.25 -0.53 8.73
N LEU A 20 -7.76 0.60 9.26
CA LEU A 20 -8.41 1.89 9.05
C LEU A 20 -8.34 2.34 7.57
N LEU A 21 -7.19 2.17 6.91
CA LEU A 21 -7.06 2.41 5.45
C LEU A 21 -8.02 1.55 4.63
N TYR A 22 -8.09 0.26 4.89
CA TYR A 22 -8.95 -0.67 4.17
C TYR A 22 -10.43 -0.32 4.38
N TYR A 23 -10.83 0.01 5.61
CA TYR A 23 -12.18 0.51 5.88
C TYR A 23 -12.52 1.68 4.95
N HIS A 24 -11.60 2.64 4.84
CA HIS A 24 -11.78 3.83 4.04
C HIS A 24 -11.79 3.57 2.53
N ILE A 25 -10.87 2.75 2.01
CA ILE A 25 -10.85 2.34 0.60
C ILE A 25 -12.15 1.59 0.25
N ILE A 26 -12.62 0.67 1.11
CA ILE A 26 -13.86 -0.08 0.89
C ILE A 26 -15.06 0.86 0.92
N ARG A 27 -15.14 1.76 1.89
CA ARG A 27 -16.23 2.75 1.99
C ARG A 27 -16.24 3.73 0.82
N GLY A 28 -15.06 4.10 0.31
CA GLY A 28 -14.88 4.91 -0.88
C GLY A 28 -15.21 4.16 -2.18
N GLY A 29 -15.30 2.83 -2.16
CA GLY A 29 -15.63 2.01 -3.34
C GLY A 29 -14.43 1.75 -4.27
N GLY A 30 -13.20 1.90 -3.78
CA GLY A 30 -11.97 1.67 -4.55
C GLY A 30 -10.85 2.63 -4.17
N ILE A 31 -9.68 2.44 -4.79
CA ILE A 31 -8.49 3.30 -4.60
C ILE A 31 -8.63 4.64 -5.37
N SER A 32 -9.57 4.73 -6.33
CA SER A 32 -9.60 5.76 -7.39
C SER A 32 -10.69 6.84 -7.28
N ASN A 33 -11.47 6.93 -6.18
CA ASN A 33 -12.68 7.77 -6.13
C ASN A 33 -12.49 9.21 -5.61
N ASN A 34 -11.40 9.89 -6.01
CA ASN A 34 -11.19 11.35 -5.86
C ASN A 34 -11.24 11.96 -4.45
N GLU A 35 -11.30 11.15 -3.39
CA GLU A 35 -11.11 11.62 -2.02
C GLU A 35 -10.03 10.75 -1.38
N THR A 36 -8.82 11.29 -1.35
CA THR A 36 -7.74 10.76 -0.54
C THR A 36 -8.26 10.68 0.89
N VAL A 37 -8.44 9.47 1.40
CA VAL A 37 -8.62 9.33 2.83
C VAL A 37 -7.27 9.59 3.45
N TYR A 38 -7.08 10.84 3.85
CA TYR A 38 -5.91 11.29 4.58
C TYR A 38 -5.95 10.66 5.97
N ILE A 39 -5.35 9.49 6.11
CA ILE A 39 -5.15 8.91 7.42
C ILE A 39 -3.81 9.43 7.90
N ASP A 40 -3.86 10.52 8.66
CA ASP A 40 -2.72 11.01 9.45
C ASP A 40 -2.39 9.95 10.50
N THR A 41 -1.68 8.92 10.04
CA THR A 41 -1.20 7.84 10.86
C THR A 41 0.26 8.12 11.18
N GLN A 42 0.68 7.79 12.39
CA GLN A 42 2.10 7.74 12.75
C GLN A 42 2.85 6.58 12.03
N PHE A 43 2.27 6.04 10.96
CA PHE A 43 2.76 4.90 10.20
C PHE A 43 3.44 5.40 8.93
N ASN A 44 4.74 5.14 8.84
CA ASN A 44 5.53 5.42 7.65
C ASN A 44 5.68 4.12 6.83
N PRO A 45 4.99 3.95 5.68
CA PRO A 45 4.97 2.67 4.94
C PRO A 45 6.35 2.19 4.53
N TYR A 46 7.28 3.12 4.27
CA TYR A 46 8.66 2.78 3.89
C TYR A 46 9.41 1.97 4.95
N ASP A 47 9.10 2.14 6.23
CA ASP A 47 9.75 1.40 7.32
C ASP A 47 9.32 -0.08 7.37
N PHE A 48 8.21 -0.41 6.68
CA PHE A 48 7.54 -1.70 6.75
C PHE A 48 7.63 -2.54 5.47
N LEU A 49 8.08 -1.98 4.33
CA LEU A 49 8.24 -2.72 3.06
C LEU A 49 9.06 -4.01 3.20
N GLY A 50 10.07 -4.00 4.08
CA GLY A 50 10.94 -5.14 4.37
C GLY A 50 10.87 -5.59 5.83
N VAL A 51 9.72 -5.46 6.50
CA VAL A 51 9.58 -5.86 7.90
C VAL A 51 9.62 -7.37 8.06
N PHE A 52 10.30 -7.88 9.08
CA PHE A 52 10.26 -9.28 9.48
C PHE A 52 9.71 -9.40 10.89
N VAL A 53 8.93 -10.44 11.18
CA VAL A 53 8.49 -10.79 12.54
C VAL A 53 9.39 -11.91 13.05
N ASP A 54 9.92 -11.75 14.26
CA ASP A 54 10.75 -12.75 14.92
C ASP A 54 9.93 -14.01 15.22
N GLU A 55 10.26 -15.11 14.53
CA GLU A 55 9.58 -16.40 14.67
C GLU A 55 9.69 -17.01 16.08
N THR A 56 10.68 -16.58 16.87
CA THR A 56 10.84 -17.04 18.26
C THR A 56 9.87 -16.37 19.23
N TYR A 57 9.23 -15.29 18.80
CA TYR A 57 8.24 -14.55 19.57
C TYR A 57 6.83 -14.86 19.05
N GLN A 58 6.07 -15.65 19.81
CA GLN A 58 4.68 -15.96 19.45
C GLN A 58 3.82 -14.69 19.53
N THR A 59 3.35 -14.24 18.38
CA THR A 59 2.51 -13.06 18.21
C THR A 59 1.56 -13.24 17.04
N ASP A 60 0.42 -12.57 17.08
CA ASP A 60 -0.59 -12.58 16.01
C ASP A 60 -0.29 -11.51 14.94
N ILE A 61 0.92 -10.94 14.94
CA ILE A 61 1.33 -9.92 13.96
C ILE A 61 1.52 -10.58 12.60
N ASP A 62 0.66 -10.21 11.65
CA ASP A 62 0.73 -10.70 10.28
C ASP A 62 1.78 -9.92 9.47
N GLN A 63 2.96 -10.53 9.31
CA GLN A 63 4.06 -9.96 8.55
C GLN A 63 3.70 -9.72 7.08
N GLN A 64 2.99 -10.65 6.45
CA GLN A 64 2.68 -10.57 5.03
C GLN A 64 1.71 -9.43 4.79
N LEU A 65 0.67 -9.35 5.62
CA LEU A 65 -0.31 -8.28 5.61
C LEU A 65 0.39 -6.92 5.70
N ILE A 66 1.24 -6.70 6.71
CA ILE A 66 1.93 -5.42 6.90
C ILE A 66 2.78 -5.02 5.68
N ARG A 67 3.43 -5.98 5.00
CA ARG A 67 4.24 -5.69 3.80
C ARG A 67 3.37 -5.32 2.60
N GLU A 68 2.33 -6.10 2.33
CA GLU A 68 1.39 -5.83 1.23
C GLU A 68 0.73 -4.46 1.42
N GLU A 69 0.34 -4.18 2.65
CA GLU A 69 -0.32 -2.95 3.07
C GLU A 69 0.56 -1.71 2.97
N ALA A 70 1.84 -1.82 3.34
CA ALA A 70 2.81 -0.76 3.13
C ALA A 70 2.89 -0.37 1.64
N ILE A 71 2.82 -1.36 0.74
CA ILE A 71 2.82 -1.11 -0.71
C ILE A 71 1.52 -0.44 -1.16
N ILE A 72 0.36 -0.85 -0.62
CA ILE A 72 -0.94 -0.24 -0.95
C ILE A 72 -0.97 1.23 -0.54
N CYS A 73 -0.39 1.59 0.61
CA CYS A 73 -0.23 2.99 1.01
C CYS A 73 0.54 3.78 -0.06
N LEU A 74 1.67 3.24 -0.54
CA LEU A 74 2.46 3.89 -1.59
C LEU A 74 1.71 4.01 -2.94
N VAL A 75 0.86 3.03 -3.26
CA VAL A 75 -0.01 3.08 -4.45
C VAL A 75 -1.06 4.19 -4.30
N CYS A 76 -1.63 4.37 -3.11
CA CYS A 76 -2.55 5.47 -2.81
C CYS A 76 -1.83 6.82 -2.94
N ASP A 77 -0.67 6.98 -2.29
CA ASP A 77 0.15 8.19 -2.38
C ASP A 77 0.47 8.54 -3.84
N LEU A 78 0.83 7.54 -4.66
CA LEU A 78 1.12 7.75 -6.08
C LEU A 78 -0.14 8.12 -6.88
N ASN A 79 -1.28 7.50 -6.60
CA ASN A 79 -2.57 7.84 -7.21
C ASN A 79 -2.97 9.29 -6.90
N ASP A 80 -2.72 9.75 -5.67
CA ASP A 80 -2.94 11.14 -5.29
C ASP A 80 -2.02 12.07 -6.07
N MET A 81 -0.72 11.76 -6.17
CA MET A 81 0.20 12.57 -6.96
C MET A 81 -0.21 12.67 -8.44
N ILE A 82 -0.64 11.56 -9.04
CA ILE A 82 -1.14 11.53 -10.42
C ILE A 82 -2.39 12.40 -10.56
N SER A 83 -3.32 12.30 -9.62
CA SER A 83 -4.59 13.03 -9.66
C SER A 83 -4.43 14.53 -9.40
N GLU A 84 -3.55 14.91 -8.49
CA GLU A 84 -3.34 16.31 -8.08
C GLU A 84 -2.43 17.08 -9.04
N TYR A 85 -1.40 16.43 -9.57
CA TYR A 85 -0.36 17.10 -10.36
C TYR A 85 -0.41 16.76 -11.85
N GLU A 86 -1.28 15.83 -12.26
CA GLU A 86 -1.53 15.44 -13.66
C GLU A 86 -0.26 15.18 -14.45
N ASP A 87 0.22 16.15 -15.23
CA ASP A 87 1.43 16.01 -16.05
C ASP A 87 2.74 16.15 -15.25
N ALA A 88 2.69 16.74 -14.06
CA ALA A 88 3.85 17.09 -13.23
C ALA A 88 4.07 16.14 -12.04
N TYR A 89 3.31 15.04 -11.92
CA TYR A 89 3.43 14.11 -10.79
C TYR A 89 4.82 13.47 -10.68
N LEU A 90 5.51 13.25 -11.80
CA LEU A 90 6.87 12.69 -11.82
C LEU A 90 7.91 13.59 -11.15
N GLU A 91 7.62 14.89 -11.04
CA GLU A 91 8.48 15.87 -10.37
C GLU A 91 8.28 15.87 -8.86
N GLN A 92 7.20 15.25 -8.36
CA GLN A 92 6.87 15.24 -6.94
C GLN A 92 7.76 14.28 -6.17
N LEU A 93 8.25 14.75 -5.02
CA LEU A 93 9.13 13.97 -4.14
C LEU A 93 8.48 12.64 -3.73
N THR A 94 7.18 12.65 -3.46
CA THR A 94 6.42 11.44 -3.10
C THR A 94 6.47 10.40 -4.23
N ALA A 95 6.16 10.81 -5.47
CA ALA A 95 6.22 9.92 -6.62
C ALA A 95 7.65 9.37 -6.84
N GLN A 96 8.67 10.24 -6.77
CA GLN A 96 10.08 9.84 -6.88
C GLN A 96 10.50 8.81 -5.83
N ARG A 97 10.01 8.95 -4.60
CA ARG A 97 10.26 7.96 -3.53
C ARG A 97 9.60 6.62 -3.82
N VAL A 98 8.38 6.61 -4.36
CA VAL A 98 7.70 5.37 -4.78
C VAL A 98 8.46 4.69 -5.92
N PHE A 99 8.89 5.42 -6.94
CA PHE A 99 9.73 4.87 -8.02
C PHE A 99 11.07 4.34 -7.49
N SER A 100 11.67 5.03 -6.51
CA SER A 100 12.89 4.53 -5.86
C SER A 100 12.63 3.19 -5.15
N ALA A 101 11.52 3.04 -4.42
CA ALA A 101 11.17 1.77 -3.78
C ALA A 101 10.98 0.64 -4.81
N TYR A 102 10.33 0.94 -5.94
CA TYR A 102 10.17 0.02 -7.07
C TYR A 102 11.51 -0.43 -7.65
N THR A 103 12.39 0.51 -8.01
CA THR A 103 13.71 0.19 -8.61
C THR A 103 14.62 -0.62 -7.68
N ASN A 104 14.42 -0.52 -6.36
CA ASN A 104 15.14 -1.30 -5.36
C ASN A 104 14.47 -2.66 -5.05
N GLY A 105 13.40 -3.03 -5.74
CA GLY A 105 12.71 -4.32 -5.57
C GLY A 105 11.94 -4.46 -4.25
N LEU A 106 11.62 -3.34 -3.58
CA LEU A 106 10.99 -3.34 -2.27
C LEU A 106 9.48 -3.61 -2.30
N LEU A 107 8.89 -3.68 -3.50
CA LEU A 107 7.45 -3.86 -3.70
C LEU A 107 7.08 -5.31 -4.06
N SER A 108 7.99 -6.25 -3.81
CA SER A 108 7.83 -7.66 -4.22
C SER A 108 6.69 -8.41 -3.53
N ALA A 109 6.17 -7.91 -2.39
CA ALA A 109 5.01 -8.50 -1.73
C ALA A 109 3.70 -8.28 -2.51
N LEU A 110 3.65 -7.29 -3.41
CA LEU A 110 2.49 -6.99 -4.24
C LEU A 110 2.92 -6.84 -5.71
N PRO A 111 3.04 -7.95 -6.47
CA PRO A 111 3.52 -7.92 -7.85
C PRO A 111 2.77 -6.96 -8.77
N GLU A 112 1.45 -6.84 -8.61
CA GLU A 112 0.61 -5.95 -9.40
C GLU A 112 0.96 -4.46 -9.17
N ALA A 113 1.55 -4.09 -8.03
CA ALA A 113 2.06 -2.73 -7.82
C ALA A 113 3.28 -2.44 -8.69
N ASN A 114 4.11 -3.45 -8.99
CA ASN A 114 5.23 -3.29 -9.93
C ASN A 114 4.72 -2.98 -11.33
N GLU A 115 3.66 -3.68 -11.77
CA GLU A 115 3.03 -3.46 -13.09
C GLU A 115 2.44 -2.03 -13.18
N LEU A 116 1.74 -1.60 -12.13
CA LEU A 116 1.18 -0.25 -12.05
C LEU A 116 2.27 0.83 -12.12
N ILE A 117 3.33 0.66 -11.33
CA ILE A 117 4.41 1.65 -11.25
C ILE A 117 5.23 1.68 -12.54
N GLU A 118 5.44 0.53 -13.17
CA GLU A 118 6.06 0.47 -14.50
C GLU A 118 5.22 1.24 -15.53
N LEU A 119 3.91 1.02 -15.54
CA LEU A 119 2.99 1.68 -16.46
C LEU A 119 3.06 3.21 -16.34
N VAL A 120 2.95 3.73 -15.12
CA VAL A 120 2.95 5.19 -14.88
C VAL A 120 4.35 5.80 -15.03
N SER A 121 5.43 5.07 -14.76
CA SER A 121 6.79 5.58 -14.98
C SER A 121 7.10 6.01 -16.42
N ARG A 122 6.26 5.61 -17.40
CA ARG A 122 6.38 5.97 -18.83
C ARG A 122 6.01 7.42 -19.12
N GLY A 123 5.40 8.14 -18.17
CA GLY A 123 4.99 9.52 -18.34
C GLY A 123 3.47 9.73 -18.22
N PRO A 124 2.99 10.98 -18.29
CA PRO A 124 1.58 11.32 -18.09
C PRO A 124 0.61 10.71 -19.10
N SER A 125 1.11 10.26 -20.25
CA SER A 125 0.33 9.63 -21.31
C SER A 125 0.21 8.10 -21.16
N PHE A 126 0.28 7.56 -19.94
CA PHE A 126 0.07 6.14 -19.69
C PHE A 126 -1.38 5.73 -19.98
N ASP A 127 -1.62 4.44 -20.21
CA ASP A 127 -2.96 3.92 -20.49
C ASP A 127 -3.83 3.95 -19.23
N ASN A 128 -4.77 4.90 -19.16
CA ASN A 128 -5.70 5.04 -18.05
C ASN A 128 -6.63 3.82 -17.87
N GLY A 129 -6.95 3.10 -18.93
CA GLY A 129 -7.77 1.89 -18.86
C GLY A 129 -6.99 0.74 -18.20
N GLU A 130 -5.74 0.54 -18.61
CA GLU A 130 -4.83 -0.43 -17.99
C GLU A 130 -4.55 -0.07 -16.53
N TYR A 131 -4.28 1.21 -16.25
CA TYR A 131 -4.06 1.72 -14.90
C TYR A 131 -5.22 1.41 -13.95
N ASN A 132 -6.44 1.77 -14.35
CA ASN A 132 -7.65 1.51 -13.55
C ASN A 132 -7.93 0.00 -13.40
N SER A 133 -7.60 -0.80 -14.41
CA SER A 133 -7.70 -2.26 -14.32
C SER A 133 -6.77 -2.82 -13.27
N ILE A 134 -5.50 -2.38 -13.23
CA ILE A 134 -4.52 -2.83 -12.23
C ILE A 134 -4.94 -2.38 -10.83
N LEU A 135 -5.38 -1.13 -10.66
CA LEU A 135 -5.93 -0.65 -9.38
C LEU A 135 -7.11 -1.51 -8.90
N GLY A 136 -8.02 -1.90 -9.81
CA GLY A 136 -9.14 -2.78 -9.49
C GLY A 136 -8.70 -4.18 -9.04
N ILE A 137 -7.64 -4.72 -9.64
CA ILE A 137 -7.03 -5.99 -9.21
C ILE A 137 -6.45 -5.84 -7.80
N ILE A 138 -5.67 -4.79 -7.55
CA ILE A 138 -5.07 -4.52 -6.23
C ILE A 138 -6.17 -4.42 -5.16
N TYR A 139 -7.19 -3.61 -5.43
CA TYR A 139 -8.33 -3.43 -4.53
C TYR A 139 -9.06 -4.75 -4.22
N SER A 140 -9.45 -5.49 -5.25
CA SER A 140 -10.22 -6.73 -5.06
C SER A 140 -9.42 -7.83 -4.35
N LYS A 141 -8.15 -8.01 -4.72
CA LYS A 141 -7.31 -9.11 -4.24
C LYS A 141 -6.71 -8.87 -2.87
N TYR A 142 -6.32 -7.63 -2.54
CA TYR A 142 -5.56 -7.35 -1.32
C TYR A 142 -6.37 -6.59 -0.26
N VAL A 143 -7.34 -5.77 -0.68
CA VAL A 143 -8.19 -5.02 0.26
C VAL A 143 -9.46 -5.82 0.58
N VAL A 144 -10.29 -6.09 -0.44
CA VAL A 144 -11.60 -6.74 -0.24
C VAL A 144 -11.45 -8.18 0.25
N ALA A 145 -10.59 -8.99 -0.38
CA ALA A 145 -10.40 -10.38 0.01
C ALA A 145 -9.87 -10.52 1.44
N THR A 146 -8.95 -9.63 1.85
CA THR A 146 -8.42 -9.60 3.23
C THR A 146 -9.49 -9.26 4.24
N PHE A 147 -10.30 -8.22 3.96
CA PHE A 147 -11.39 -7.85 4.87
C PHE A 147 -12.44 -8.95 4.99
N HIS A 148 -12.77 -9.63 3.88
CA HIS A 148 -13.64 -10.80 3.91
C HIS A 148 -13.05 -11.95 4.72
N LYS A 149 -11.75 -12.24 4.57
CA LYS A 149 -11.07 -13.28 5.36
C LYS A 149 -11.19 -12.98 6.85
N LEU A 150 -10.86 -11.76 7.26
CA LEU A 150 -10.95 -11.33 8.66
C LEU A 150 -12.38 -11.38 9.23
N ALA A 151 -13.39 -11.09 8.41
CA ALA A 151 -14.80 -11.16 8.81
C ALA A 151 -15.38 -12.59 8.82
N SER A 152 -14.72 -13.53 8.15
CA SER A 152 -15.17 -14.94 8.03
C SER A 152 -14.45 -15.87 9.01
N ASP A 153 -13.28 -15.48 9.50
CA ASP A 153 -12.46 -16.23 10.46
C ASP A 153 -12.93 -16.04 11.93
N THR A 154 -14.07 -15.36 12.13
CA THR A 154 -14.79 -15.22 13.42
C THR A 154 -16.05 -16.07 13.49
#